data_AF-A0A6B3FVG3-F1
#
_entry.id   AF-A0A6B3FVG3-F1
#
_cell.length_a   1.000
_cell.length_b   1.000
_cell.length_c   1.000
_cell.angle_alpha   90.00
_cell.angle_beta   90.00
_cell.angle_gamma   90.00
#
_symmetry.space_group_name_H-M   'P 1'
#
loop_
_entity.id
_entity.type
_entity.pdbx_description
1 polymer ?
#
loop_
_entity_poly.entity_id
_entity_poly.type
_entity_poly.pdbx_seq_one_letter_code
_entity_poly.pdbx_strand_id
1 'polypeptide(L)'
;MTKESPSSIPGARRAARIAAAAGLAAALAASGAAPALAVDDPAPAPVKPAATSDRGDKLGKADADVLAKAEAKGEKNITMMVATTPGATEQVSKQLDAVDGSVLGQTYDKLGYVRATVPTKSAESTIKAASKLSSVLGIDLKQEIKLDDPTPKGDRAA
;
A
#
# COMPACT_ATOMS: atom_id res chain seq x y z
N MET A 1 -25.61 43.95 -37.48
CA MET A 1 -24.18 44.16 -37.12
C MET A 1 -24.04 45.56 -36.54
N THR A 2 -24.08 45.68 -35.21
CA THR A 2 -23.76 46.92 -34.50
C THR A 2 -22.91 46.50 -33.31
N LYS A 3 -21.66 46.95 -33.33
CA LYS A 3 -20.59 46.63 -32.38
C LYS A 3 -20.71 47.56 -31.18
N GLU A 4 -20.91 47.02 -29.98
CA GLU A 4 -20.69 47.76 -28.74
C GLU A 4 -19.28 47.41 -28.22
N SER A 5 -18.49 48.44 -27.97
CA SER A 5 -17.10 48.36 -27.49
C SER A 5 -17.04 48.50 -25.96
N PRO A 6 -16.03 47.93 -25.28
CA PRO A 6 -15.98 47.77 -23.82
C PRO A 6 -15.72 49.08 -23.06
N SER A 7 -16.41 49.26 -21.93
CA SER A 7 -16.18 50.37 -20.99
C SER A 7 -14.84 50.24 -20.26
N SER A 8 -14.04 51.31 -20.35
CA SER A 8 -12.72 51.49 -19.73
C SER A 8 -12.78 51.61 -18.20
N ILE A 9 -11.85 50.96 -17.50
CA ILE A 9 -11.64 51.09 -16.04
C ILE A 9 -10.67 52.25 -15.79
N PRO A 10 -11.07 53.34 -15.11
CA PRO A 10 -10.16 54.44 -14.83
C PRO A 10 -9.21 54.10 -13.66
N GLY A 11 -7.91 54.22 -13.94
CA GLY A 11 -6.83 54.07 -12.97
C GLY A 11 -6.66 55.26 -12.03
N ALA A 12 -5.60 55.14 -11.23
CA ALA A 12 -4.95 56.19 -10.45
C ALA A 12 -5.74 56.75 -9.26
N ARG A 13 -5.68 56.06 -8.11
CA ARG A 13 -5.71 56.75 -6.81
C ARG A 13 -4.80 56.07 -5.78
N ARG A 14 -3.60 56.66 -5.65
CA ARG A 14 -2.79 56.75 -4.43
C ARG A 14 -2.08 55.48 -3.97
N ALA A 15 -1.00 55.17 -4.69
CA ALA A 15 0.28 54.94 -4.02
C ALA A 15 0.61 56.17 -3.14
N ALA A 16 0.65 56.01 -1.81
CA ALA A 16 1.34 56.91 -0.87
C ALA A 16 1.13 56.45 0.58
N ARG A 17 1.91 55.47 1.07
CA ARG A 17 2.41 55.37 2.46
C ARG A 17 3.65 54.46 2.49
N ILE A 18 4.77 54.96 1.97
CA ILE A 18 6.12 54.48 2.31
C ILE A 18 6.82 55.67 2.96
N ALA A 19 7.15 55.56 4.25
CA ALA A 19 8.30 56.21 4.88
C ALA A 19 8.41 55.84 6.38
N ALA A 20 9.66 55.64 6.81
CA ALA A 20 10.20 55.47 8.17
C ALA A 20 10.07 54.06 8.79
N ALA A 21 11.14 53.37 9.21
CA ALA A 21 12.50 53.81 9.52
C ALA A 21 13.52 52.64 9.39
N ALA A 22 14.72 52.98 8.91
CA ALA A 22 15.91 52.17 8.97
C ALA A 22 16.64 52.39 10.31
N GLY A 23 17.32 51.35 10.81
CA GLY A 23 18.16 51.33 12.01
C GLY A 23 17.80 50.11 12.87
N LEU A 24 18.65 49.14 13.19
CA LEU A 24 20.08 49.20 13.47
C LEU A 24 20.66 47.79 13.31
N ALA A 25 21.59 47.60 12.38
CA ALA A 25 22.40 46.38 12.27
C ALA A 25 23.69 46.57 13.08
N ALA A 26 23.80 45.91 14.23
CA ALA A 26 25.05 45.43 14.82
C ALA A 26 24.76 44.63 16.10
N ALA A 27 25.50 43.54 16.28
CA ALA A 27 25.65 42.71 17.48
C ALA A 27 24.60 41.61 17.73
N LEU A 28 24.74 40.46 17.03
CA LEU A 28 24.79 39.15 17.71
C LEU A 28 25.50 38.10 16.85
N ALA A 29 26.79 38.32 16.58
CA ALA A 29 27.67 37.26 16.08
C ALA A 29 28.11 36.38 17.26
N ALA A 30 27.25 35.44 17.69
CA ALA A 30 27.64 34.32 18.57
C ALA A 30 26.50 33.29 18.74
N SER A 31 26.01 32.68 17.66
CA SER A 31 25.40 31.34 17.73
C SER A 31 25.42 30.70 16.34
N GLY A 32 26.45 29.90 16.08
CA GLY A 32 26.46 29.01 14.94
C GLY A 32 25.40 27.93 15.13
N ALA A 33 24.22 28.12 14.54
CA ALA A 33 23.26 27.06 14.29
C ALA A 33 23.03 27.00 12.79
N ALA A 34 23.74 26.09 12.12
CA ALA A 34 23.45 25.73 10.75
C ALA A 34 22.02 25.18 10.68
N PRO A 35 21.22 25.52 9.65
CA PRO A 35 19.92 24.87 9.46
C PRO A 35 20.19 23.41 9.09
N ALA A 36 19.88 22.50 10.01
CA ALA A 36 19.83 21.08 9.71
C ALA A 36 18.60 20.83 8.82
N LEU A 37 18.82 20.71 7.51
CA LEU A 37 17.84 20.15 6.60
C LEU A 37 17.72 18.66 6.94
N ALA A 38 16.66 18.29 7.65
CA ALA A 38 16.29 16.89 7.84
C ALA A 38 15.95 16.32 6.45
N VAL A 39 16.84 15.49 5.92
CA VAL A 39 16.50 14.54 4.85
C VAL A 39 15.64 13.49 5.55
N ASP A 40 14.32 13.66 5.45
CA ASP A 40 13.35 12.64 5.83
C ASP A 40 13.50 11.49 4.83
N ASP A 41 14.39 10.55 5.14
CA ASP A 41 14.40 9.24 4.49
C ASP A 41 13.16 8.53 5.03
N PRO A 42 12.15 8.19 4.20
CA PRO A 42 10.92 7.63 4.71
C PRO A 42 11.24 6.25 5.30
N ALA A 43 11.30 6.19 6.63
CA ALA A 43 11.45 4.95 7.35
C ALA A 43 10.35 3.98 6.88
N PRO A 44 10.67 2.71 6.58
CA PRO A 44 9.66 1.76 6.15
C PRO A 44 8.60 1.65 7.25
N ALA A 45 7.37 2.03 6.92
CA ALA A 45 6.26 1.96 7.85
C ALA A 45 6.11 0.50 8.35
N PRO A 46 5.85 0.29 9.65
CA PRO A 46 5.69 -1.04 10.19
C PRO A 46 4.49 -1.71 9.51
N VAL A 47 4.75 -2.79 8.76
CA VAL A 47 3.69 -3.67 8.26
C VAL A 47 3.00 -4.32 9.46
N LYS A 48 1.71 -4.07 9.62
CA LYS A 48 0.90 -4.72 10.66
C LYS A 48 0.96 -6.24 10.45
N PRO A 49 1.42 -7.03 11.43
CA PRO A 49 1.38 -8.48 11.33
C PRO A 49 -0.08 -8.94 11.16
N ALA A 50 -0.33 -9.84 10.20
CA ALA A 50 -1.63 -10.49 10.08
C ALA A 50 -1.95 -11.24 11.38
N ALA A 51 -3.22 -11.22 11.81
CA ALA A 51 -3.65 -12.02 12.96
C ALA A 51 -3.45 -13.51 12.60
N THR A 52 -2.47 -14.13 13.25
CA THR A 52 -1.91 -15.42 12.85
C THR A 52 -2.86 -16.56 13.15
N SER A 53 -2.85 -17.59 12.29
CA SER A 53 -3.66 -18.80 12.45
C SER A 53 -2.81 -19.99 12.85
N ASP A 54 -3.41 -21.02 13.45
CA ASP A 54 -2.72 -22.28 13.77
C ASP A 54 -2.20 -23.04 12.53
N ARG A 55 -2.68 -22.67 11.33
CA ARG A 55 -2.23 -23.19 10.02
C ARG A 55 -0.93 -22.53 9.51
N GLY A 56 -0.37 -21.59 10.26
CA GLY A 56 0.92 -20.98 10.01
C GLY A 56 0.99 -19.57 10.59
N ASP A 57 2.09 -19.25 11.28
CA ASP A 57 2.34 -17.95 11.94
C ASP A 57 2.28 -16.74 11.00
N LYS A 58 2.15 -16.95 9.68
CA LYS A 58 2.13 -15.92 8.64
C LYS A 58 0.85 -15.91 7.80
N LEU A 59 -0.08 -16.85 8.04
CA LEU A 59 -1.38 -16.91 7.37
C LEU A 59 -2.46 -16.30 8.27
N GLY A 60 -3.15 -15.28 7.77
CA GLY A 60 -4.25 -14.63 8.49
C GLY A 60 -5.43 -15.56 8.76
N LYS A 61 -6.19 -15.33 9.84
CA LYS A 61 -7.40 -16.12 10.16
C LYS A 61 -8.41 -16.15 9.01
N ALA A 62 -8.64 -15.01 8.38
CA ALA A 62 -9.54 -14.90 7.24
C ALA A 62 -9.07 -15.78 6.07
N ASP A 63 -7.78 -15.79 5.79
CA ASP A 63 -7.17 -16.60 4.73
C ASP A 63 -7.19 -18.09 5.07
N ALA A 64 -7.00 -18.46 6.33
CA ALA A 64 -7.18 -19.84 6.79
C ALA A 64 -8.62 -20.34 6.59
N ASP A 65 -9.62 -19.47 6.77
CA ASP A 65 -11.02 -19.80 6.47
C ASP A 65 -11.29 -19.91 4.96
N VAL A 66 -10.62 -19.10 4.13
CA VAL A 66 -10.67 -19.19 2.66
C VAL A 66 -10.09 -20.53 2.18
N LEU A 67 -8.94 -20.93 2.73
CA LEU A 67 -8.32 -22.23 2.43
C LEU A 67 -9.27 -23.40 2.74
N ALA A 68 -9.83 -23.41 3.96
CA ALA A 68 -10.75 -24.46 4.37
C ALA A 68 -12.02 -24.52 3.49
N LYS A 69 -12.52 -23.36 3.04
CA LYS A 69 -13.65 -23.30 2.10
C LYS A 69 -13.27 -23.82 0.72
N ALA A 70 -12.09 -23.49 0.20
CA ALA A 70 -11.62 -23.97 -1.09
C ALA A 70 -11.43 -25.49 -1.10
N GLU A 71 -10.91 -26.06 0.00
CA GLU A 71 -10.82 -27.50 0.22
C GLU A 71 -12.21 -28.16 0.27
N ALA A 72 -13.14 -27.60 1.04
CA ALA A 72 -14.50 -28.12 1.17
C ALA A 72 -15.27 -28.09 -0.16
N LYS A 73 -15.00 -27.08 -1.01
CA LYS A 73 -15.59 -26.95 -2.35
C LYS A 73 -14.90 -27.82 -3.40
N GLY A 74 -13.75 -28.40 -3.09
CA GLY A 74 -12.94 -29.16 -4.06
C GLY A 74 -12.33 -28.28 -5.15
N GLU A 75 -12.01 -27.02 -4.84
CA GLU A 75 -11.29 -26.15 -5.76
C GLU A 75 -9.95 -26.80 -6.13
N LYS A 76 -9.58 -26.79 -7.40
CA LYS A 76 -8.37 -27.49 -7.87
C LYS A 76 -7.09 -26.73 -7.51
N ASN A 77 -7.16 -25.40 -7.58
CA ASN A 77 -6.03 -24.51 -7.40
C ASN A 77 -6.45 -23.32 -6.54
N ILE A 78 -5.50 -22.81 -5.77
CA ILE A 78 -5.64 -21.60 -4.97
C ILE A 78 -4.56 -20.62 -5.39
N THR A 79 -4.94 -19.35 -5.53
CA THR A 79 -3.98 -18.27 -5.75
C THR A 79 -3.65 -17.62 -4.41
N MET A 80 -2.37 -17.45 -4.14
CA MET A 80 -1.83 -16.79 -2.95
C MET A 80 -0.91 -15.64 -3.32
N MET A 81 -0.81 -14.69 -2.41
CA MET A 81 0.14 -13.60 -2.45
C MET A 81 1.03 -13.66 -1.21
N VAL A 82 2.33 -13.75 -1.42
CA VAL A 82 3.34 -13.79 -0.36
C VAL A 82 4.02 -12.44 -0.27
N ALA A 83 3.95 -11.84 0.91
CA ALA A 83 4.66 -10.62 1.26
C ALA A 83 6.02 -10.99 1.86
N THR A 84 7.09 -10.40 1.32
CA THR A 84 8.47 -10.60 1.73
C THR A 84 9.12 -9.28 2.10
N THR A 85 10.29 -9.32 2.71
CA THR A 85 11.18 -8.15 2.74
C THR A 85 11.47 -7.70 1.31
N PRO A 86 11.46 -6.38 1.01
CA PRO A 86 11.87 -5.88 -0.29
C PRO A 86 13.26 -6.39 -0.68
N GLY A 87 13.43 -6.82 -1.94
CA GLY A 87 14.68 -7.42 -2.42
C GLY A 87 14.87 -8.91 -2.08
N ALA A 88 13.94 -9.55 -1.37
CA ALA A 88 14.07 -10.93 -0.90
C ALA A 88 13.07 -11.91 -1.58
N THR A 89 12.56 -11.56 -2.76
CA THR A 89 11.53 -12.38 -3.43
C THR A 89 12.08 -13.66 -4.07
N GLU A 90 13.38 -13.69 -4.39
CA GLU A 90 14.01 -14.79 -5.14
C GLU A 90 13.93 -16.15 -4.43
N GLN A 91 14.09 -16.16 -3.09
CA GLN A 91 14.02 -17.41 -2.33
C GLN A 91 12.60 -17.98 -2.32
N VAL A 92 11.60 -17.10 -2.18
CA VAL A 92 10.18 -17.46 -2.16
C VAL A 92 9.74 -17.91 -3.54
N SER A 93 10.14 -17.23 -4.61
CA SER A 93 9.78 -17.62 -5.97
C SER A 93 10.32 -19.01 -6.31
N LYS A 94 11.59 -19.31 -6.02
CA LYS A 94 12.18 -20.64 -6.23
C LYS A 94 11.44 -21.74 -5.48
N GLN A 95 11.07 -21.48 -4.23
CA GLN A 95 10.35 -22.45 -3.41
C GLN A 95 8.94 -22.71 -3.94
N LEU A 96 8.25 -21.67 -4.41
CA LEU A 96 6.91 -21.78 -4.97
C LEU A 96 6.94 -22.47 -6.34
N ASP A 97 7.93 -22.17 -7.19
CA ASP A 97 8.11 -22.80 -8.52
C ASP A 97 8.43 -24.30 -8.43
N ALA A 98 9.13 -24.72 -7.37
CA ALA A 98 9.45 -26.11 -7.12
C ALA A 98 8.24 -26.98 -6.74
N VAL A 99 7.07 -26.38 -6.47
CA VAL A 99 5.84 -27.12 -6.18
C VAL A 99 5.25 -27.63 -7.49
N ASP A 100 5.09 -28.95 -7.61
CA ASP A 100 4.50 -29.57 -8.80
C ASP A 100 3.11 -29.01 -9.11
N GLY A 101 2.91 -28.56 -10.35
CA GLY A 101 1.66 -27.96 -10.81
C GLY A 101 1.41 -26.54 -10.30
N SER A 102 2.40 -25.92 -9.66
CA SER A 102 2.36 -24.49 -9.37
C SER A 102 2.59 -23.65 -10.62
N VAL A 103 2.09 -22.42 -10.57
CA VAL A 103 2.33 -21.40 -11.58
C VAL A 103 2.72 -20.13 -10.85
N LEU A 104 3.98 -19.73 -11.02
CA LEU A 104 4.41 -18.38 -10.63
C LEU A 104 3.70 -17.34 -11.49
N GLY A 105 3.08 -16.38 -10.81
CA GLY A 105 2.40 -15.25 -11.42
C GLY A 105 3.33 -14.05 -11.54
N GLN A 106 2.98 -12.98 -10.82
CA GLN A 106 3.79 -11.77 -10.79
C GLN A 106 4.70 -11.76 -9.57
N THR A 107 5.96 -11.42 -9.79
CA THR A 107 6.92 -11.12 -8.74
C THR A 107 7.30 -9.65 -8.83
N TYR A 108 7.21 -8.93 -7.73
CA TYR A 108 7.54 -7.52 -7.62
C TYR A 108 8.57 -7.31 -6.52
N ASP A 109 9.84 -7.49 -6.86
CA ASP A 109 10.94 -7.54 -5.90
C ASP A 109 11.12 -6.24 -5.11
N LYS A 110 10.94 -5.09 -5.78
CA LYS A 110 11.00 -3.76 -5.15
C LYS A 110 9.99 -3.57 -4.01
N LEU A 111 8.84 -4.25 -4.07
CA LEU A 111 7.82 -4.19 -3.02
C LEU A 111 7.80 -5.45 -2.15
N GLY A 112 8.56 -6.48 -2.50
CA GLY A 112 8.56 -7.75 -1.79
C GLY A 112 7.26 -8.55 -1.98
N TYR A 113 6.69 -8.63 -3.19
CA TYR A 113 5.50 -9.43 -3.42
C TYR A 113 5.74 -10.56 -4.43
N VAL A 114 5.21 -11.74 -4.14
CA VAL A 114 5.16 -12.88 -5.06
C VAL A 114 3.74 -13.42 -5.11
N ARG A 115 3.15 -13.45 -6.31
CA ARG A 115 1.87 -14.13 -6.56
C ARG A 115 2.15 -15.50 -7.14
N ALA A 116 1.54 -16.54 -6.58
CA ALA A 116 1.60 -17.89 -7.11
C ALA A 116 0.21 -18.54 -7.08
N THR A 117 -0.03 -19.43 -8.03
CA THR A 117 -1.18 -20.33 -8.02
C THR A 117 -0.65 -21.73 -7.77
N VAL A 118 -1.16 -22.41 -6.77
CA VAL A 118 -0.73 -23.76 -6.39
C VAL A 118 -1.92 -24.71 -6.35
N PRO A 119 -1.72 -26.02 -6.54
CA PRO A 119 -2.76 -27.00 -6.31
C PRO A 119 -3.25 -26.96 -4.87
N THR A 120 -4.57 -27.03 -4.65
CA THR A 120 -5.17 -26.97 -3.30
C THR A 120 -4.61 -28.07 -2.39
N LYS A 121 -4.32 -29.24 -2.93
CA LYS A 121 -3.76 -30.39 -2.20
C LYS A 121 -2.36 -30.12 -1.62
N SER A 122 -1.57 -29.23 -2.23
CA SER A 122 -0.25 -28.84 -1.76
C SER A 122 -0.24 -27.45 -1.11
N ALA A 123 -1.38 -26.76 -1.04
CA ALA A 123 -1.47 -25.41 -0.52
C ALA A 123 -1.02 -25.32 0.94
N GLU A 124 -1.53 -26.21 1.81
CA GLU A 124 -1.19 -26.19 3.24
C GLU A 124 0.30 -26.44 3.48
N SER A 125 0.90 -27.43 2.81
CA SER A 125 2.34 -27.71 2.94
C SER A 125 3.20 -26.57 2.38
N THR A 126 2.77 -25.97 1.28
CA THR A 126 3.44 -24.81 0.66
C THR A 126 3.42 -23.59 1.58
N ILE A 127 2.26 -23.26 2.15
CA ILE A 127 2.09 -22.15 3.10
C ILE A 127 2.97 -22.38 4.33
N LYS A 128 2.97 -23.60 4.88
CA LYS A 128 3.80 -23.95 6.04
C LYS A 128 5.29 -23.91 5.75
N ALA A 129 5.70 -24.22 4.52
CA ALA A 129 7.09 -24.13 4.13
C ALA A 129 7.50 -22.66 3.92
N ALA A 130 6.64 -21.83 3.30
CA ALA A 130 6.91 -20.41 3.07
C ALA A 130 6.92 -19.61 4.38
N SER A 131 6.03 -19.93 5.34
CA SER A 131 5.95 -19.24 6.62
C SER A 131 7.19 -19.40 7.52
N LYS A 132 8.02 -20.42 7.25
CA LYS A 132 9.31 -20.64 7.95
C LYS A 132 10.43 -19.73 7.46
N LEU A 133 10.27 -19.11 6.30
CA LEU A 133 11.26 -18.20 5.77
C LEU A 133 11.21 -16.89 6.56
N SER A 134 12.35 -16.47 7.11
CA SER A 134 12.45 -15.20 7.84
C SER A 134 12.18 -13.98 6.96
N SER A 135 12.40 -14.11 5.65
CA SER A 135 12.08 -13.09 4.66
C SER A 135 10.58 -12.92 4.44
N VAL A 136 9.72 -13.86 4.87
CA VAL A 136 8.27 -13.81 4.68
C VAL A 136 7.60 -13.07 5.83
N LEU A 137 6.91 -11.99 5.47
CA LEU A 137 6.18 -11.10 6.37
C LEU A 137 4.74 -11.56 6.57
N GLY A 138 4.13 -12.10 5.51
CA GLY A 138 2.74 -12.56 5.50
C GLY A 138 2.38 -13.33 4.24
N ILE A 139 1.32 -14.11 4.31
CA ILE A 139 0.75 -14.87 3.20
C ILE A 139 -0.76 -14.62 3.21
N ASP A 140 -1.29 -14.14 2.09
CA ASP A 140 -2.71 -13.88 1.89
C ASP A 140 -3.23 -14.76 0.75
N LEU A 141 -4.50 -15.16 0.82
CA LEU A 141 -5.16 -15.91 -0.24
C LEU A 141 -6.06 -14.99 -1.07
N LYS A 142 -6.20 -15.32 -2.35
CA LYS A 142 -7.17 -14.67 -3.21
C LYS A 142 -8.56 -14.93 -2.66
N GLN A 143 -9.24 -13.85 -2.30
CA GLN A 143 -10.62 -13.86 -1.83
C GLN A 143 -11.50 -12.98 -2.71
N GLU A 144 -12.76 -13.37 -2.84
CA GLU A 144 -13.78 -12.55 -3.50
C GLU A 144 -14.52 -11.73 -2.43
N ILE A 145 -14.56 -10.41 -2.61
CA ILE A 145 -15.32 -9.51 -1.76
C ILE A 145 -16.56 -9.07 -2.53
N LYS A 146 -17.74 -9.44 -2.04
CA LYS A 146 -19.01 -8.99 -2.61
C LYS A 146 -19.26 -7.56 -2.17
N LEU A 147 -19.57 -6.71 -3.13
CA LEU A 147 -19.98 -5.34 -2.88
C LEU A 147 -21.50 -5.29 -2.73
N ASP A 148 -21.98 -4.55 -1.75
CA ASP A 148 -23.41 -4.31 -1.57
C ASP A 148 -23.96 -3.44 -2.71
N ASP A 149 -25.26 -3.60 -2.99
CA ASP A 149 -25.94 -2.75 -3.97
C ASP A 149 -26.03 -1.31 -3.44
N PRO A 150 -25.40 -0.32 -4.11
CA PRO A 150 -25.42 1.06 -3.67
C PRO A 150 -26.74 1.78 -3.99
N THR A 151 -27.68 1.11 -4.67
CA THR A 151 -28.97 1.70 -5.06
C THR A 151 -29.70 2.22 -3.83
N PRO A 152 -30.03 3.53 -3.77
CA PRO A 152 -30.78 4.09 -2.66
C PRO A 152 -32.12 3.35 -2.51
N LYS A 153 -32.37 2.78 -1.34
CA LYS A 153 -33.70 2.32 -0.98
C LYS A 153 -34.53 3.57 -0.75
N GLY A 154 -35.26 4.01 -1.78
CA GLY A 154 -36.03 5.24 -1.71
C GLY A 154 -37.08 5.17 -0.61
N ASP A 155 -36.74 5.69 0.57
CA ASP A 155 -37.70 5.88 1.65
C ASP A 155 -38.57 7.09 1.28
N ARG A 156 -39.71 6.85 0.62
CA ARG A 156 -40.76 7.86 0.53
C ARG A 156 -41.58 7.77 1.81
N ALA A 157 -41.32 8.68 2.74
CA ALA A 157 -42.26 8.95 3.82
C ALA A 157 -43.62 9.31 3.20
N ALA A 158 -44.65 8.53 3.55
CA ALA A 158 -46.04 8.78 3.18
C ALA A 158 -46.69 9.76 4.17
#